data_AF-A0A917VX11-F1
#
_entry.id   AF-A0A917VX11-F1
#
_cell.length_a   1.000
_cell.length_b   1.000
_cell.length_c   1.000
_cell.angle_alpha   90.00
_cell.angle_beta   90.00
_cell.angle_gamma   90.00
#
_symmetry.space_group_name_H-M   'P 1'
#
loop_
_entity.id
_entity.type
_entity.pdbx_description
1 polymer ?
#
loop_
_entity_poly.entity_id
_entity_poly.type
_entity_poly.pdbx_seq_one_letter_code
_entity_poly.pdbx_strand_id
1 'polypeptide(L)'
;MDVTVSGPDEEWLAEFTHRLVTDRLAACGNIFPDVRSIYRWEGAVEDASEAVVVLHTRASLVPAIVERANAEHPDEVPQVVAVPVADVNPAYGQWILDETVG
;
A
#
# COMPACT_ATOMS: atom_id res chain seq x y z
N MET A 1 8.21 -1.80 7.93
CA MET A 1 8.30 -1.51 6.49
C MET A 1 7.17 -0.58 6.17
N ASP A 2 7.47 0.45 5.41
CA ASP A 2 6.43 1.28 4.79
C ASP A 2 6.21 0.73 3.39
N VAL A 3 4.96 0.40 3.06
CA VAL A 3 4.57 -0.10 1.74
C VAL A 3 3.62 0.90 1.14
N THR A 4 4.00 1.48 0.00
CA THR A 4 3.18 2.42 -0.75
C THR A 4 2.45 1.70 -1.85
N VAL A 5 1.13 1.90 -1.95
CA VAL A 5 0.29 1.39 -3.05
C VAL A 5 -0.49 2.55 -3.65
N SER A 6 -0.46 2.73 -4.98
CA SER A 6 -1.39 3.63 -5.66
C SER A 6 -2.67 2.88 -6.02
N GLY A 7 -3.77 3.61 -6.17
CA GLY A 7 -5.06 3.07 -6.56
C GLY A 7 -5.89 4.10 -7.33
N PRO A 8 -6.99 3.66 -7.96
CA PRO A 8 -7.80 4.51 -8.84
C PRO A 8 -8.43 5.70 -8.09
N ASP A 9 -8.84 5.49 -6.83
CA ASP A 9 -9.46 6.51 -5.99
C ASP A 9 -9.33 6.16 -4.49
N GLU A 10 -9.75 7.10 -3.63
CA GLU A 10 -9.72 6.97 -2.18
C GLU A 10 -10.60 5.81 -1.67
N GLU A 11 -11.77 5.60 -2.27
CA GLU A 11 -12.74 4.61 -1.82
C GLU A 11 -12.21 3.20 -2.03
N TRP A 12 -11.68 2.91 -3.22
CA TRP A 12 -11.03 1.64 -3.53
C TRP A 12 -9.86 1.37 -2.59
N LEU A 13 -9.01 2.37 -2.33
CA LEU A 13 -7.87 2.22 -1.42
C LEU A 13 -8.30 2.03 0.03
N ALA A 14 -9.38 2.67 0.47
CA ALA A 14 -9.95 2.47 1.80
C ALA A 14 -10.43 1.03 1.99
N GLU A 15 -11.15 0.49 1.01
CA GLU A 15 -11.62 -0.90 1.06
C GLU A 15 -10.47 -1.92 1.00
N PHE A 16 -9.51 -1.70 0.09
CA PHE A 16 -8.31 -2.53 -0.02
C PHE A 16 -7.51 -2.54 1.28
N THR A 17 -7.27 -1.36 1.86
CA THR A 17 -6.57 -1.20 3.15
C THR A 17 -7.34 -1.87 4.27
N HIS A 18 -8.66 -1.73 4.32
CA HIS A 18 -9.50 -2.40 5.32
C HIS A 18 -9.35 -3.92 5.24
N ARG A 19 -9.36 -4.50 4.04
CA ARG A 19 -9.12 -5.95 3.84
C ARG A 19 -7.73 -6.36 4.31
N LEU A 20 -6.68 -5.61 3.96
CA LEU A 20 -5.31 -5.90 4.41
C LEU A 20 -5.17 -5.88 5.93
N VAL A 21 -5.80 -4.92 6.60
CA VAL A 21 -5.79 -4.83 8.07
C VAL A 21 -6.61 -5.95 8.69
N THR A 22 -7.78 -6.27 8.13
CA THR A 22 -8.64 -7.37 8.58
C THR A 22 -7.90 -8.72 8.50
N ASP A 23 -7.18 -8.94 7.40
CA ASP A 23 -6.39 -10.15 7.15
C ASP A 23 -5.02 -10.13 7.86
N ARG A 24 -4.73 -9.08 8.64
CA ARG A 24 -3.47 -8.89 9.38
C ARG A 24 -2.21 -8.89 8.50
N LEU A 25 -2.36 -8.49 7.23
CA LEU A 25 -1.26 -8.27 6.30
C LEU A 25 -0.59 -6.89 6.50
N ALA A 26 -1.34 -5.91 7.01
CA ALA A 26 -0.84 -4.61 7.44
C ALA A 26 -1.44 -4.24 8.80
N ALA A 27 -0.69 -3.51 9.63
CA ALA A 27 -1.21 -3.04 10.91
C ALA A 27 -2.11 -1.80 10.72
N CYS A 28 -1.78 -0.95 9.76
CA CYS A 28 -2.56 0.23 9.37
C CYS A 28 -2.22 0.70 7.96
N GLY A 29 -3.01 1.65 7.45
CA GLY A 29 -2.71 2.43 6.26
C GLY A 29 -3.15 3.88 6.42
N ASN A 30 -2.34 4.82 5.91
CA ASN A 30 -2.68 6.23 5.79
C ASN A 30 -2.94 6.56 4.33
N ILE A 31 -4.14 7.03 4.01
CA ILE A 31 -4.54 7.33 2.63
C ILE A 31 -4.34 8.82 2.35
N PHE A 32 -3.73 9.09 1.22
CA PHE A 32 -3.54 10.41 0.63
C PHE A 32 -4.46 10.50 -0.59
N PRO A 33 -5.63 11.16 -0.47
CA PRO A 33 -6.52 11.37 -1.60
C PRO A 33 -5.93 12.41 -2.57
N ASP A 34 -6.46 12.44 -3.79
CA ASP A 34 -6.18 13.46 -4.82
C ASP A 34 -4.68 13.61 -5.21
N VAL A 35 -4.02 12.48 -5.46
CA VAL A 35 -2.65 12.43 -6.00
C VAL A 35 -2.69 12.54 -7.53
N ARG A 36 -1.73 13.26 -8.10
CA ARG A 36 -1.50 13.26 -9.55
C ARG A 36 -0.30 12.38 -9.90
N SER A 37 -0.56 11.32 -10.65
CA SER A 37 0.46 10.41 -11.17
C SER A 37 0.78 10.80 -12.61
N ILE A 38 2.03 11.20 -12.85
CA ILE A 38 2.54 11.60 -14.17
C ILE A 38 3.55 10.55 -14.62
N TYR A 39 3.25 9.84 -15.69
CA TYR A 39 4.07 8.74 -16.20
C TYR A 39 4.07 8.70 -17.73
N ARG A 40 4.89 7.82 -18.31
CA ARG A 40 4.88 7.59 -19.75
C ARG A 40 4.26 6.24 -20.05
N TRP A 41 3.23 6.23 -20.88
CA TRP A 41 2.58 5.02 -21.37
C TRP A 41 2.37 5.11 -22.87
N GLU A 42 2.63 4.02 -23.60
CA GLU A 42 2.47 3.94 -25.07
C GLU A 42 3.07 5.12 -25.86
N GLY A 43 4.16 5.70 -25.35
CA GLY A 43 4.86 6.81 -25.98
C GLY A 43 4.32 8.21 -25.64
N ALA A 44 3.18 8.32 -24.96
CA ALA A 44 2.62 9.58 -24.46
C ALA A 44 2.96 9.82 -22.98
N VAL A 45 2.95 11.08 -22.55
CA VAL A 45 2.98 11.42 -21.12
C VAL A 45 1.53 11.47 -20.65
N GLU A 46 1.21 10.61 -19.70
CA GLU A 46 -0.08 10.54 -19.03
C GLU A 46 -0.06 11.35 -17.74
N ASP A 47 -1.23 11.82 -17.35
CA ASP A 47 -1.47 12.60 -16.14
C ASP A 47 -2.80 12.17 -15.53
N ALA A 48 -2.71 11.25 -14.57
CA ALA A 48 -3.85 10.58 -13.96
C ALA A 48 -4.11 11.12 -12.55
N SER A 49 -5.38 11.20 -12.19
CA SER A 49 -5.80 11.40 -10.80
C SER A 49 -5.90 10.03 -10.14
N GLU A 50 -5.25 9.87 -9.00
CA GLU A 50 -5.14 8.64 -8.24
C GLU A 50 -5.24 8.95 -6.74
N ALA A 51 -5.24 7.91 -5.92
CA ALA A 51 -4.95 8.01 -4.50
C ALA A 51 -3.75 7.11 -4.17
N VAL A 52 -3.11 7.37 -3.02
CA VAL A 52 -1.98 6.58 -2.54
C VAL A 52 -2.22 6.21 -1.07
N VAL A 53 -1.92 4.97 -0.70
CA VAL A 53 -1.85 4.55 0.70
C VAL A 53 -0.41 4.23 1.10
N VAL A 54 -0.03 4.63 2.31
CA VAL A 54 1.17 4.14 2.99
C VAL A 54 0.76 3.18 4.09
N LEU A 55 1.09 1.91 3.91
CA LEU A 55 0.83 0.81 4.83
C LEU A 55 2.03 0.57 5.73
N HIS A 56 1.79 0.24 7.00
CA HIS A 56 2.84 -0.20 7.91
C HIS A 56 2.72 -1.69 8.18
N THR A 57 3.78 -2.43 7.87
CA THR A 57 3.82 -3.90 8.04
C THR A 57 5.23 -4.41 8.33
N ARG A 58 5.35 -5.71 8.59
CA ARG A 58 6.62 -6.44 8.65
C ARG A 58 7.09 -6.84 7.25
N ALA A 59 8.41 -6.94 7.06
CA ALA A 59 9.01 -7.26 5.76
C ALA A 59 8.54 -8.60 5.17
N SER A 60 8.26 -9.59 6.03
CA SER A 60 7.83 -10.92 5.59
C SER A 60 6.45 -10.95 4.93
N LEU A 61 5.62 -9.92 5.12
CA LEU A 61 4.25 -9.87 4.56
C LEU A 61 4.16 -9.06 3.27
N VAL A 62 5.23 -8.37 2.86
CA VAL A 62 5.26 -7.62 1.60
C VAL A 62 4.87 -8.49 0.39
N PRO A 63 5.36 -9.75 0.24
CA PRO A 63 4.94 -10.59 -0.88
C PRO A 63 3.43 -10.86 -0.91
N ALA A 64 2.79 -11.07 0.25
CA ALA A 64 1.35 -11.28 0.33
C ALA A 64 0.55 -10.03 -0.02
N ILE A 65 1.05 -8.83 0.34
CA ILE A 65 0.45 -7.56 -0.07
C ILE A 65 0.56 -7.38 -1.59
N VAL A 66 1.70 -7.72 -2.19
CA VAL A 66 1.89 -7.67 -3.66
C VAL A 66 0.92 -8.63 -4.36
N GLU A 67 0.79 -9.86 -3.86
CA GLU A 67 -0.16 -10.85 -4.39
C GLU A 67 -1.60 -10.34 -4.31
N ARG A 68 -1.98 -9.79 -3.16
CA ARG A 68 -3.30 -9.19 -2.94
C ARG A 68 -3.56 -8.01 -3.88
N ALA A 69 -2.58 -7.13 -4.08
CA ALA A 69 -2.68 -6.02 -5.03
C ALA A 69 -2.87 -6.53 -6.46
N ASN A 70 -2.06 -7.47 -6.92
CA ASN A 70 -2.18 -8.04 -8.27
C ASN A 70 -3.53 -8.73 -8.52
N ALA A 71 -4.16 -9.27 -7.48
CA ALA A 71 -5.44 -9.96 -7.59
C ALA A 71 -6.65 -9.01 -7.64
N GLU A 72 -6.56 -7.84 -7.03
CA GLU A 72 -7.71 -6.95 -6.79
C GLU A 72 -7.62 -5.60 -7.52
N HIS A 73 -6.42 -5.17 -7.88
CA HIS A 73 -6.19 -3.86 -8.49
C HIS A 73 -6.68 -3.83 -9.95
N PRO A 74 -7.28 -2.71 -10.42
CA PRO A 74 -7.76 -2.60 -11.80
C PRO A 74 -6.63 -2.62 -12.84
N ASP A 75 -5.48 -2.03 -12.51
CA ASP A 75 -4.30 -2.04 -13.39
C ASP A 75 -3.66 -3.43 -13.46
N GLU A 76 -3.14 -3.79 -14.64
CA GLU A 76 -2.41 -5.04 -14.86
C GLU A 76 -1.13 -5.13 -14.01
N VAL A 77 -0.49 -3.99 -13.76
CA VAL A 77 0.74 -3.88 -12.97
C VAL A 77 0.57 -2.77 -11.93
N PRO A 78 -0.01 -3.07 -10.75
CA PRO A 78 -0.17 -2.06 -9.71
C PRO A 78 1.17 -1.58 -9.17
N GLN A 79 1.26 -0.30 -8.83
CA GLN A 79 2.40 0.20 -8.07
C GLN A 79 2.35 -0.33 -6.64
N VAL A 80 3.32 -1.15 -6.26
CA VAL A 80 3.56 -1.54 -4.86
C VAL A 80 5.04 -1.38 -4.55
N VAL A 81 5.39 -0.45 -3.65
CA VAL A 81 6.78 -0.12 -3.32
C VAL A 81 7.01 -0.28 -1.82
N ALA A 82 7.96 -1.11 -1.42
CA ALA A 82 8.32 -1.32 -0.02
C ALA A 82 9.65 -0.65 0.33
N VAL A 83 9.65 0.17 1.38
CA VAL A 83 10.83 0.88 1.87
C VAL A 83 11.17 0.44 3.30
N PRO A 84 12.44 0.10 3.60
CA PRO A 84 12.87 -0.18 4.96
C PRO A 84 12.74 1.04 5.87
N VAL A 85 12.15 0.82 7.05
CA VAL A 85 12.09 1.83 8.11
C VAL A 85 13.38 1.74 8.92
N ALA A 86 14.14 2.82 8.97
CA ALA A 86 15.43 2.87 9.68
C ALA A 86 15.27 2.88 11.21
N ASP A 87 14.26 3.59 11.70
CA ASP A 87 13.92 3.65 13.12
C ASP A 87 12.42 3.94 13.28
N VAL A 88 11.84 3.51 14.40
CA VAL A 88 10.43 3.68 14.72
C VAL A 88 10.26 3.79 16.23
N ASN A 89 9.23 4.49 16.69
CA ASN A 89 8.88 4.47 18.10
C ASN A 89 8.77 3.00 18.59
N PRO A 90 9.49 2.58 19.65
CA PRO A 90 9.54 1.17 20.03
C PRO A 90 8.18 0.54 20.34
N ALA A 91 7.29 1.27 21.01
CA ALA A 91 5.95 0.77 21.33
C ALA A 91 5.08 0.66 20.07
N TYR A 92 5.21 1.59 19.13
CA TYR A 92 4.52 1.53 17.84
C TYR A 92 5.04 0.39 16.96
N GLY A 93 6.36 0.20 16.93
CA GLY A 93 6.98 -0.93 16.23
C GLY A 93 6.50 -2.27 16.79
N GLN A 94 6.43 -2.41 18.11
CA GLN A 94 5.88 -3.62 18.74
C GLN A 94 4.41 -3.82 18.38
N TRP A 95 3.59 -2.76 18.40
CA TRP A 95 2.20 -2.84 18.00
C TRP A 95 2.03 -3.29 16.53
N ILE A 96 2.85 -2.80 15.60
CA ILE A 96 2.85 -3.29 14.21
C ILE A 96 3.12 -4.79 14.17
N LEU A 97 4.07 -5.27 14.97
CA LEU A 97 4.38 -6.69 15.04
C LEU A 97 3.22 -7.49 15.67
N ASP A 98 2.58 -6.98 16.72
CA ASP A 98 1.47 -7.69 17.38
C ASP A 98 0.23 -7.82 16.46
N GLU A 99 -0.05 -6.79 15.65
CA GLU A 99 -1.22 -6.77 14.75
C GLU A 99 -0.99 -7.46 13.39
N THR A 100 0.25 -7.78 13.05
CA THR A 100 0.58 -8.49 11.81
C THR A 100 1.07 -9.90 12.12
N VAL A 101 0.39 -10.94 11.61
CA VAL A 101 0.77 -12.34 11.88
C VAL A 101 1.18 -13.00 10.57
N GLY A 102 2.32 -13.69 10.59
CA GLY A 102 2.74 -14.59 9.53
C GLY A 102 2.52 -16.03 9.95
#